data_AF-A0A428KE97-F1
#
_entry.id   AF-A0A428KE97-F1
#
_cell.length_a   1.000
_cell.length_b   1.000
_cell.length_c   1.000
_cell.angle_alpha   90.00
_cell.angle_beta   90.00
_cell.angle_gamma   90.00
#
_symmetry.space_group_name_H-M   'P 1'
#
loop_
_entity.id
_entity.type
_entity.pdbx_description
1 polymer ?
#
loop_
_entity_poly.entity_id
_entity_poly.type
_entity_poly.pdbx_seq_one_letter_code
_entity_poly.pdbx_strand_id
1 'polypeptide(L)'
;MKHAELLAWLAEPADFAQGAGLYAQLGGSGVYQQLFALGETGYSRQVLVAQLQLLAGPVEEPAEVVRPLVVPTPDAGVLAGLRTQLKACRDERSHLHAQLTASGIRATVRCKLAHRICALTDQVQLLLAHEAHLVAHGRLPGPVATQDVTDAGELRRRLDNLISLRAKVRKRPERAAELPGLEADIQLIREKLPLR
;
A
#
# COMPACT_ATOMS: atom_id res chain seq x y z
N MET A 1 -24.02 23.89 -16.39
CA MET A 1 -23.59 24.64 -15.19
C MET A 1 -23.03 23.73 -14.12
N LYS A 2 -23.76 22.71 -13.64
CA LYS A 2 -23.32 21.77 -12.57
C LYS A 2 -21.93 21.13 -12.72
N HIS A 3 -21.49 20.83 -13.95
CA HIS A 3 -20.18 20.22 -14.21
C HIS A 3 -19.02 21.23 -14.11
N ALA A 4 -19.24 22.50 -14.46
CA ALA A 4 -18.22 23.55 -14.30
C ALA A 4 -18.01 23.92 -12.82
N GLU A 5 -19.08 23.92 -12.04
CA GLU A 5 -19.02 24.12 -10.58
C GLU A 5 -18.29 22.98 -9.87
N LEU A 6 -18.50 21.74 -10.33
CA LEU A 6 -17.76 20.56 -9.88
C LEU A 6 -16.25 20.69 -10.13
N LEU A 7 -15.85 21.08 -11.35
CA LEU A 7 -14.44 21.25 -11.69
C LEU A 7 -13.78 22.40 -10.91
N ALA A 8 -14.49 23.51 -10.70
CA ALA A 8 -14.00 24.62 -9.88
C ALA A 8 -13.80 24.20 -8.41
N TRP A 9 -14.73 23.43 -7.85
CA TRP A 9 -14.61 22.91 -6.49
C TRP A 9 -13.49 21.86 -6.36
N LEU A 10 -13.30 21.02 -7.38
CA LEU A 10 -12.19 20.04 -7.39
C LEU A 10 -10.81 20.69 -7.51
N ALA A 11 -10.71 21.84 -8.19
CA ALA A 11 -9.47 22.61 -8.28
C ALA A 11 -9.06 23.23 -6.93
N GLU A 12 -10.03 23.65 -6.12
CA GLU A 12 -9.79 24.22 -4.79
C GLU A 12 -10.83 23.71 -3.76
N PRO A 13 -10.62 22.52 -3.16
CA PRO A 13 -11.60 21.89 -2.27
C PRO A 13 -11.69 22.57 -0.89
N ALA A 14 -12.40 23.68 -0.81
CA ALA A 14 -12.56 24.45 0.43
C ALA A 14 -13.68 23.90 1.32
N ASP A 15 -14.94 24.08 0.92
CA ASP A 15 -16.11 23.80 1.75
C ASP A 15 -16.67 22.37 1.53
N PHE A 16 -16.68 21.57 2.60
CA PHE A 16 -17.21 20.21 2.59
C PHE A 16 -18.73 20.16 2.37
N ALA A 17 -19.49 21.07 2.97
CA ALA A 17 -20.94 21.11 2.82
C ALA A 17 -21.34 21.45 1.38
N GLN A 18 -20.59 22.36 0.76
CA GLN A 18 -20.73 22.68 -0.66
C GLN A 18 -20.45 21.46 -1.54
N GLY A 19 -19.35 20.72 -1.29
CA GLY A 19 -19.02 19.51 -2.04
C GLY A 19 -20.05 18.39 -1.88
N ALA A 20 -20.55 18.16 -0.67
CA ALA A 20 -21.62 17.20 -0.40
C ALA A 20 -22.92 17.59 -1.12
N GLY A 21 -23.24 18.89 -1.18
CA GLY A 21 -24.35 19.43 -1.96
C GLY A 21 -24.20 19.16 -3.45
N LEU A 22 -23.02 19.39 -4.02
CA LEU A 22 -22.71 19.07 -5.41
C LEU A 22 -22.87 17.57 -5.70
N TYR A 23 -22.39 16.71 -4.80
CA TYR A 23 -22.52 15.25 -4.93
C TYR A 23 -23.99 14.79 -4.97
N ALA A 24 -24.81 15.33 -4.08
CA ALA A 24 -26.25 15.02 -4.04
C ALA A 24 -26.97 15.50 -5.31
N GLN A 25 -26.62 16.68 -5.83
CA GLN A 25 -27.24 17.24 -7.04
C GLN A 25 -26.87 16.49 -8.34
N LEU A 26 -25.74 15.79 -8.35
CA LEU A 26 -25.24 14.99 -9.47
C LEU A 26 -25.75 13.55 -9.45
N GLY A 27 -26.55 13.15 -8.45
CA GLY A 27 -27.17 11.83 -8.39
C GLY A 27 -26.21 10.70 -7.97
N GLY A 28 -25.22 11.02 -7.14
CA GLY A 28 -24.29 10.02 -6.57
C GLY A 28 -24.99 8.98 -5.68
N SER A 29 -24.24 7.96 -5.24
CA SER A 29 -24.80 6.86 -4.44
C SER A 29 -25.39 7.33 -3.11
N GLY A 30 -26.59 6.85 -2.79
CA GLY A 30 -27.29 7.19 -1.54
C GLY A 30 -26.52 6.79 -0.27
N VAL A 31 -25.67 5.77 -0.34
CA VAL A 31 -24.81 5.35 0.78
C VAL A 31 -23.78 6.43 1.13
N TYR A 32 -23.17 7.05 0.12
CA TYR A 32 -22.19 8.12 0.35
C TYR A 32 -22.86 9.44 0.73
N GLN A 33 -24.09 9.71 0.24
CA GLN A 33 -24.88 10.85 0.71
C GLN A 33 -25.16 10.76 2.22
N GLN A 34 -25.51 9.57 2.73
CA GLN A 34 -25.66 9.34 4.16
C GLN A 34 -24.35 9.55 4.91
N LEU A 35 -23.23 9.05 4.38
CA LEU A 35 -21.90 9.28 4.96
C LEU A 35 -21.57 10.78 5.08
N PHE A 36 -21.88 11.59 4.06
CA PHE A 36 -21.60 13.03 4.08
C PHE A 36 -22.57 13.80 4.99
N ALA A 37 -23.80 13.31 5.17
CA ALA A 37 -24.75 13.89 6.11
C ALA A 37 -24.34 13.70 7.58
N LEU A 38 -23.50 12.70 7.89
CA LEU A 38 -22.95 12.48 9.24
C LEU A 38 -21.88 13.50 9.66
N GLY A 39 -21.40 14.31 8.71
CA GLY A 39 -20.47 15.41 8.95
C GLY A 39 -19.06 15.19 8.42
N GLU A 40 -18.25 16.25 8.57
CA GLU A 40 -16.90 16.28 8.05
C GLU A 40 -15.92 15.54 8.97
N THR A 41 -15.19 14.60 8.38
CA THR A 41 -14.02 13.92 8.94
C THR A 41 -12.95 13.85 7.85
N GLY A 42 -11.69 13.59 8.22
CA GLY A 42 -10.63 13.40 7.22
C GLY A 42 -10.95 12.30 6.21
N TYR A 43 -11.60 11.22 6.67
CA TYR A 43 -12.06 10.13 5.80
C TYR A 43 -13.21 10.55 4.88
N SER A 44 -14.28 11.17 5.42
CA SER A 44 -15.42 11.57 4.59
C SER A 44 -15.04 12.64 3.56
N ARG A 45 -14.07 13.52 3.86
CA ARG A 45 -13.53 14.48 2.89
C ARG A 45 -12.76 13.80 1.75
N GLN A 46 -11.90 12.82 2.05
CA GLN A 46 -11.18 12.05 1.01
C GLN A 46 -12.16 11.28 0.11
N VAL A 47 -13.16 10.64 0.71
CA VAL A 47 -14.20 9.90 -0.04
C VAL A 47 -15.03 10.84 -0.90
N LEU A 48 -15.39 12.03 -0.40
CA LEU A 48 -16.14 13.04 -1.15
C LEU A 48 -15.38 13.48 -2.41
N VAL A 49 -14.10 13.81 -2.29
CA VAL A 49 -13.26 14.21 -3.44
C VAL A 49 -13.18 13.08 -4.47
N ALA A 50 -12.87 11.86 -4.05
CA ALA A 50 -12.77 10.72 -4.96
C ALA A 50 -14.10 10.45 -5.69
N GLN A 51 -15.22 10.54 -4.98
CA GLN A 51 -16.55 10.34 -5.56
C GLN A 51 -16.97 11.46 -6.51
N LEU A 52 -16.60 12.71 -6.22
CA LEU A 52 -16.83 13.85 -7.12
C LEU A 52 -15.95 13.77 -8.38
N GLN A 53 -14.70 13.30 -8.27
CA GLN A 53 -13.84 13.02 -9.42
C GLN A 53 -14.42 11.94 -10.34
N LEU A 54 -14.99 10.87 -9.78
CA LEU A 54 -15.67 9.84 -10.56
C LEU A 54 -16.87 10.38 -11.35
N LEU A 55 -17.61 11.34 -10.76
CA LEU A 55 -18.75 11.99 -11.42
C LEU A 55 -18.33 13.06 -12.44
N ALA A 56 -17.12 13.61 -12.32
CA ALA A 56 -16.57 14.55 -13.29
C ALA A 56 -16.21 13.88 -14.63
N GLY A 57 -16.13 12.54 -14.67
CA GLY A 57 -15.57 11.81 -15.80
C GLY A 57 -14.05 11.89 -15.83
N PRO A 58 -13.37 11.34 -16.86
CA PRO A 58 -11.92 11.39 -16.94
C PRO A 58 -11.46 12.85 -17.05
N VAL A 59 -10.97 13.38 -15.94
CA VAL A 59 -10.18 14.61 -15.92
C VAL A 59 -8.87 14.25 -16.62
N GLU A 60 -8.63 14.82 -17.80
CA GLU A 60 -7.29 14.83 -18.39
C GLU A 60 -6.38 15.57 -17.41
N GLU A 61 -5.72 14.82 -16.54
CA GLU A 61 -4.53 15.29 -15.85
C GLU A 61 -3.52 15.75 -16.92
N PRO A 62 -2.94 16.96 -16.81
CA PRO A 62 -1.88 17.38 -17.70
C PRO A 62 -0.80 16.31 -17.64
N ALA A 63 -0.53 15.69 -18.80
CA ALA A 63 0.33 14.54 -18.95
C ALA A 63 1.64 14.73 -18.17
N GLU A 64 1.71 14.11 -16.99
CA GLU A 64 2.98 13.77 -16.39
C GLU A 64 3.69 12.95 -17.47
N VAL A 65 4.93 13.31 -17.80
CA VAL A 65 5.73 12.58 -18.78
C VAL A 65 6.04 11.22 -18.16
N VAL A 66 5.09 10.29 -18.25
CA VAL A 66 5.25 8.89 -17.88
C VAL A 66 6.21 8.34 -18.91
N ARG A 67 7.50 8.39 -18.57
CA ARG A 67 8.47 7.46 -19.17
C ARG A 67 7.82 6.09 -19.09
N PRO A 68 7.75 5.30 -20.17
CA PRO A 68 7.16 3.97 -20.11
C PRO A 68 7.94 3.18 -19.07
N LEU A 69 7.34 3.04 -17.88
CA LEU A 69 7.75 2.05 -16.90
C LEU A 69 7.48 0.73 -17.61
N VAL A 70 8.55 0.11 -18.08
CA VAL A 70 8.55 -1.29 -18.48
C VAL A 70 8.05 -2.04 -17.25
N VAL A 71 6.75 -2.32 -17.20
CA VAL A 71 6.17 -3.15 -16.15
C VAL A 71 6.86 -4.50 -16.33
N PRO A 72 7.74 -4.92 -15.41
CA PRO A 72 8.38 -6.20 -15.57
C PRO A 72 7.27 -7.24 -15.50
N THR A 73 7.20 -8.09 -16.52
CA THR A 73 6.26 -9.21 -16.54
C THR A 73 6.46 -9.99 -15.24
N PRO A 74 5.42 -10.13 -14.40
CA PRO A 74 5.56 -10.83 -13.14
C PRO A 74 6.08 -12.24 -13.40
N ASP A 75 7.03 -12.70 -12.58
CA ASP A 75 7.47 -14.09 -12.65
C ASP A 75 6.27 -15.01 -12.38
N ALA A 76 5.82 -15.69 -13.43
CA ALA A 76 4.66 -16.56 -13.41
C ALA A 76 4.81 -17.69 -12.39
N GLY A 77 6.04 -18.16 -12.13
CA GLY A 77 6.32 -19.19 -11.14
C GLY A 77 6.12 -18.69 -9.71
N VAL A 78 6.56 -17.46 -9.43
CA VAL A 78 6.38 -16.81 -8.12
C VAL A 78 4.90 -16.54 -7.85
N LEU A 79 4.17 -16.03 -8.84
CA LEU A 79 2.73 -15.77 -8.71
C LEU A 79 1.93 -17.06 -8.48
N ALA A 80 2.25 -18.14 -9.22
CA ALA A 80 1.62 -19.44 -9.01
C ALA A 80 1.92 -20.00 -7.61
N GLY A 81 3.15 -19.83 -7.11
CA GLY A 81 3.54 -20.19 -5.75
C GLY A 81 2.73 -19.45 -4.68
N LEU A 82 2.59 -18.14 -4.80
CA LEU A 82 1.77 -17.33 -3.89
C LEU A 82 0.31 -17.79 -3.86
N ARG A 83 -0.29 -18.00 -5.04
CA ARG A 83 -1.69 -18.47 -5.14
C ARG A 83 -1.89 -19.83 -4.52
N THR A 84 -0.91 -20.72 -4.65
CA THR A 84 -0.93 -22.04 -4.02
C THR A 84 -0.91 -21.93 -2.50
N GLN A 85 -0.01 -21.11 -1.94
CA GLN A 85 0.05 -20.86 -0.50
C GLN A 85 -1.23 -20.21 0.02
N LEU A 86 -1.78 -19.27 -0.75
CA LEU A 86 -3.00 -18.55 -0.41
C LEU A 86 -4.20 -19.49 -0.34
N LYS A 87 -4.32 -20.40 -1.33
CA LYS A 87 -5.32 -21.47 -1.31
C LYS A 87 -5.17 -22.35 -0.07
N ALA A 88 -3.96 -22.86 0.19
CA ALA A 88 -3.70 -23.70 1.36
C ALA A 88 -4.09 -23.01 2.69
N CYS A 89 -3.73 -21.73 2.85
CA CYS A 89 -4.10 -20.97 4.05
C CYS A 89 -5.62 -20.79 4.20
N ARG A 90 -6.33 -20.54 3.09
CA ARG A 90 -7.80 -20.41 3.10
C ARG A 90 -8.49 -21.73 3.42
N ASP A 91 -8.00 -22.83 2.85
CA ASP A 91 -8.53 -24.17 3.08
C ASP A 91 -8.34 -24.59 4.53
N GLU A 92 -7.13 -24.40 5.09
CA GLU A 92 -6.84 -24.65 6.51
C GLU A 92 -7.73 -23.79 7.41
N ARG A 93 -7.83 -22.48 7.14
CA ARG A 93 -8.66 -21.57 7.94
C ARG A 93 -10.13 -22.01 7.95
N SER A 94 -10.66 -22.39 6.79
CA SER A 94 -12.05 -22.85 6.65
C SER A 94 -12.28 -24.16 7.40
N HIS A 95 -11.33 -25.09 7.33
CA HIS A 95 -11.37 -26.33 8.09
C HIS A 95 -11.36 -26.10 9.60
N LEU A 96 -10.51 -25.19 10.10
CA LEU A 96 -10.44 -24.84 11.52
C LEU A 96 -11.69 -24.13 12.01
N HIS A 97 -12.33 -23.28 11.18
CA HIS A 97 -13.62 -22.68 11.53
C HIS A 97 -14.71 -23.75 11.71
N ALA A 98 -14.77 -24.75 10.81
CA ALA A 98 -15.70 -25.87 10.95
C ALA A 98 -15.45 -26.65 12.25
N GLN A 99 -14.18 -26.89 12.61
CA GLN A 99 -13.83 -27.51 13.89
C GLN A 99 -14.23 -26.66 15.09
N LEU A 100 -14.05 -25.33 15.03
CA LEU A 100 -14.39 -24.40 16.11
C LEU A 100 -15.90 -24.41 16.44
N THR A 101 -16.74 -24.70 15.43
CA THR A 101 -18.20 -24.81 15.57
C THR A 101 -18.69 -26.17 16.06
N ALA A 102 -17.81 -27.18 16.16
CA ALA A 102 -18.21 -28.50 16.64
C ALA A 102 -18.67 -28.48 18.11
N SER A 103 -19.59 -29.39 18.46
CA SER A 103 -20.01 -29.58 19.85
C SER A 103 -18.95 -30.35 20.65
N GLY A 104 -18.91 -30.15 21.98
CA GLY A 104 -18.04 -30.94 22.87
C GLY A 104 -16.54 -30.61 22.86
N ILE A 105 -16.10 -29.61 22.10
CA ILE A 105 -14.70 -29.15 22.14
C ILE A 105 -14.37 -28.45 23.45
N ARG A 106 -13.26 -28.86 24.07
CA ARG A 106 -12.72 -28.23 25.28
C ARG A 106 -12.31 -26.79 25.01
N ALA A 107 -12.45 -25.92 26.01
CA ALA A 107 -12.10 -24.51 25.93
C ALA A 107 -10.63 -24.26 25.50
N THR A 108 -9.70 -25.08 25.98
CA THR A 108 -8.28 -24.97 25.61
C THR A 108 -8.02 -25.27 24.13
N VAL A 109 -8.71 -26.27 23.57
CA VAL A 109 -8.63 -26.61 22.14
C VAL A 109 -9.26 -25.50 21.31
N ARG A 110 -10.43 -25.01 21.74
CA ARG A 110 -11.13 -23.88 21.10
C ARG A 110 -10.24 -22.64 21.03
N CYS A 111 -9.53 -22.31 22.10
CA CYS A 111 -8.58 -21.20 22.15
C CYS A 111 -7.44 -21.38 21.14
N LYS A 112 -6.82 -22.57 21.08
CA LYS A 112 -5.76 -22.87 20.10
C LYS A 112 -6.23 -22.74 18.66
N LEU A 113 -7.43 -23.25 18.36
CA LEU A 113 -8.05 -23.11 17.03
C LEU A 113 -8.26 -21.64 16.66
N ALA A 114 -8.81 -20.84 17.59
CA ALA A 114 -9.02 -19.41 17.38
C ALA A 114 -7.71 -18.66 17.10
N HIS A 115 -6.65 -18.89 17.87
CA HIS A 115 -5.34 -18.28 17.63
C HIS A 115 -4.76 -18.67 16.27
N ARG A 116 -4.90 -19.95 15.86
CA ARG A 116 -4.44 -20.40 14.54
C ARG A 116 -5.23 -19.74 13.40
N ILE A 117 -6.54 -19.57 13.56
CA ILE A 117 -7.39 -18.85 12.60
C ILE A 117 -6.95 -17.38 12.46
N CYS A 118 -6.64 -16.70 13.56
CA CYS A 118 -6.10 -15.33 13.53
C CYS A 118 -4.77 -15.30 12.75
N ALA A 119 -3.82 -16.16 13.09
CA ALA A 119 -2.53 -16.22 12.40
C ALA A 119 -2.67 -16.51 10.89
N LEU A 120 -3.57 -17.41 10.50
CA LEU A 120 -3.88 -17.68 9.09
C LEU A 120 -4.54 -16.49 8.40
N THR A 121 -5.32 -15.69 9.13
CA THR A 121 -5.95 -14.48 8.58
C THR A 121 -4.89 -13.42 8.28
N ASP A 122 -3.96 -13.19 9.19
CA ASP A 122 -2.82 -12.29 8.98
C ASP A 122 -1.96 -12.76 7.81
N GLN A 123 -1.69 -14.07 7.73
CA GLN A 123 -0.93 -14.66 6.63
C GLN A 123 -1.63 -14.51 5.27
N VAL A 124 -2.97 -14.68 5.21
CA VAL A 124 -3.73 -14.44 3.98
C VAL A 124 -3.65 -12.97 3.55
N GLN A 125 -3.75 -12.03 4.49
CA GLN A 125 -3.61 -10.60 4.18
C GLN A 125 -2.22 -10.27 3.63
N LEU A 126 -1.17 -10.82 4.25
CA LEU A 126 0.20 -10.66 3.77
C LEU A 126 0.39 -11.21 2.35
N LEU A 127 -0.10 -12.41 2.07
CA LEU A 127 -0.01 -13.04 0.76
C LEU A 127 -0.78 -12.26 -0.32
N LEU A 128 -1.94 -11.69 0.02
CA LEU A 128 -2.69 -10.80 -0.88
C LEU A 128 -1.92 -9.51 -1.18
N ALA A 129 -1.28 -8.90 -0.18
CA ALA A 129 -0.45 -7.73 -0.37
C ALA A 129 0.77 -8.05 -1.26
N HIS A 130 1.38 -9.23 -1.09
CA HIS A 130 2.49 -9.69 -1.93
C HIS A 130 2.04 -9.94 -3.37
N GLU A 131 0.87 -10.57 -3.59
CA GLU A 131 0.30 -10.76 -4.92
C GLU A 131 0.01 -9.42 -5.60
N ALA A 132 -0.65 -8.48 -4.89
CA ALA A 132 -0.94 -7.15 -5.43
C ALA A 132 0.35 -6.40 -5.81
N HIS A 133 1.37 -6.45 -4.96
CA HIS A 133 2.66 -5.83 -5.24
C HIS A 133 3.38 -6.50 -6.42
N LEU A 134 3.35 -7.83 -6.53
CA LEU A 134 3.95 -8.57 -7.65
C LEU A 134 3.25 -8.25 -8.98
N VAL A 135 1.93 -8.09 -8.97
CA VAL A 135 1.16 -7.68 -10.15
C VAL A 135 1.47 -6.24 -10.55
N ALA A 136 1.58 -5.33 -9.59
CA ALA A 136 1.84 -3.91 -9.85
C ALA A 136 3.29 -3.62 -10.25
N HIS A 137 4.26 -4.33 -9.66
CA HIS A 137 5.68 -4.00 -9.75
C HIS A 137 6.54 -5.11 -10.37
N GLY A 138 5.97 -6.25 -10.74
CA GLY A 138 6.69 -7.39 -11.32
C GLY A 138 7.66 -8.11 -10.37
N ARG A 139 7.74 -7.69 -9.09
CA ARG A 139 8.60 -8.28 -8.06
C ARG A 139 7.90 -8.40 -6.71
N LEU A 140 8.34 -9.33 -5.86
CA LEU A 140 7.88 -9.40 -4.47
C LEU A 140 8.32 -8.16 -3.68
N PRO A 141 7.53 -7.73 -2.67
CA PRO A 141 7.96 -6.70 -1.75
C PRO A 141 9.19 -7.21 -0.98
N GLY A 142 10.29 -6.51 -1.16
CA GLY A 142 11.58 -6.81 -0.56
C GLY A 142 12.34 -5.50 -0.34
N PRO A 143 13.58 -5.57 0.18
CA PRO A 143 14.41 -4.38 0.26
C PRO A 143 14.56 -3.81 -1.15
N VAL A 144 13.89 -2.67 -1.39
CA VAL A 144 14.00 -1.93 -2.64
C VAL A 144 15.47 -1.60 -2.82
N ALA A 145 16.05 -1.92 -3.97
CA ALA A 145 17.45 -1.59 -4.22
C ALA A 145 17.64 -0.07 -4.09
N THR A 146 18.77 0.39 -3.57
CA THR A 146 19.01 1.82 -3.31
C THR A 146 18.81 2.67 -4.58
N GLN A 147 19.11 2.09 -5.74
CA GLN A 147 18.87 2.65 -7.08
C GLN A 147 17.39 2.92 -7.41
N ASP A 148 16.46 2.19 -6.82
CA ASP A 148 15.02 2.29 -7.14
C ASP A 148 14.24 3.18 -6.15
N VAL A 149 14.86 3.63 -5.06
CA VAL A 149 14.21 4.53 -4.10
C VAL A 149 14.17 5.95 -4.67
N THR A 150 12.97 6.52 -4.77
CA THR A 150 12.70 7.88 -5.26
C THR A 150 12.20 8.83 -4.16
N ASP A 151 11.62 8.30 -3.08
CA ASP A 151 11.12 9.12 -1.96
C ASP A 151 12.26 9.75 -1.14
N ALA A 152 12.20 11.06 -0.94
CA ALA A 152 13.24 11.82 -0.23
C ALA A 152 13.30 11.50 1.27
N GLY A 153 12.16 11.20 1.90
CA GLY A 153 12.11 10.80 3.32
C GLY A 153 12.80 9.46 3.54
N GLU A 154 12.49 8.48 2.69
CA GLU A 154 13.08 7.16 2.68
C GLU A 154 14.59 7.19 2.37
N LEU A 155 15.01 8.03 1.41
CA LEU A 155 16.42 8.25 1.11
C LEU A 155 17.19 8.78 2.33
N ARG A 156 16.65 9.77 3.06
CA ARG A 156 17.28 10.29 4.29
C ARG A 156 17.39 9.22 5.37
N ARG A 157 16.30 8.51 5.66
CA ARG A 157 16.28 7.42 6.64
C ARG A 157 17.30 6.33 6.30
N ARG A 158 17.38 5.95 5.02
CA ARG A 158 18.32 4.94 4.53
C ARG A 158 19.77 5.42 4.60
N LEU A 159 20.02 6.69 4.30
CA LEU A 159 21.35 7.31 4.46
C LEU A 159 21.84 7.20 5.90
N ASP A 160 21.02 7.58 6.88
CA ASP A 160 21.38 7.52 8.30
C ASP A 160 21.68 6.09 8.75
N ASN A 161 20.87 5.12 8.29
CA ASN A 161 21.08 3.71 8.55
C ASN A 161 22.39 3.18 7.95
N LEU A 162 22.70 3.55 6.70
CA LEU A 162 23.92 3.13 6.01
C LEU A 162 25.18 3.77 6.61
N ILE A 163 25.13 5.05 7.00
CA ILE A 163 26.23 5.72 7.69
C ILE A 163 26.52 5.01 9.02
N SER A 164 25.46 4.70 9.78
CA SER A 164 25.56 3.97 11.04
C SER A 164 26.12 2.55 10.83
N LEU A 165 25.68 1.85 9.79
CA LEU A 165 26.17 0.52 9.44
C LEU A 165 27.64 0.56 9.01
N ARG A 166 28.04 1.51 8.17
CA ARG A 166 29.44 1.73 7.77
C ARG A 166 30.34 1.95 8.98
N ALA A 167 29.91 2.76 9.95
CA ALA A 167 30.67 3.00 11.18
C ALA A 167 30.86 1.72 12.01
N LYS A 168 29.86 0.83 12.03
CA LYS A 168 29.95 -0.49 12.69
C LYS A 168 30.86 -1.45 11.93
N VAL A 169 30.73 -1.52 10.60
CA VAL A 169 31.51 -2.43 9.74
C VAL A 169 32.98 -2.03 9.72
N ARG A 170 33.32 -0.74 9.74
CA ARG A 170 34.72 -0.26 9.84
C ARG A 170 35.47 -0.79 11.06
N LYS A 171 34.76 -1.11 12.15
CA LYS A 171 35.34 -1.65 13.39
C LYS A 171 35.47 -3.18 13.36
N ARG A 172 35.06 -3.83 12.26
CA ARG A 172 34.96 -5.29 12.11
C ARG A 172 35.77 -5.74 10.89
N PRO A 173 37.05 -6.14 11.05
CA PRO A 173 37.90 -6.52 9.93
C PRO A 173 37.35 -7.71 9.13
N GLU A 174 36.59 -8.60 9.76
CA GLU A 174 35.94 -9.75 9.14
C GLU A 174 34.83 -9.37 8.15
N ARG A 175 34.33 -8.12 8.21
CA ARG A 175 33.30 -7.57 7.32
C ARG A 175 33.85 -6.49 6.38
N ALA A 176 35.17 -6.33 6.28
CA ALA A 176 35.79 -5.29 5.47
C ALA A 176 35.36 -5.33 3.98
N ALA A 177 35.05 -6.53 3.47
CA ALA A 177 34.56 -6.72 2.10
C ALA A 177 33.21 -6.03 1.82
N GLU A 178 32.42 -5.71 2.84
CA GLU A 178 31.12 -5.02 2.68
C GLU A 178 31.26 -3.49 2.53
N LEU A 179 32.41 -2.91 2.93
CA LEU A 179 32.60 -1.46 2.95
C LEU A 179 32.45 -0.79 1.57
N PRO A 180 33.02 -1.32 0.47
CA PRO A 180 32.88 -0.69 -0.83
C PRO A 180 31.41 -0.59 -1.29
N GLY A 181 30.61 -1.63 -1.03
CA GLY A 181 29.18 -1.63 -1.37
C GLY A 181 28.38 -0.61 -0.56
N LEU A 182 28.65 -0.51 0.74
CA LEU A 182 28.01 0.50 1.60
C LEU A 182 28.38 1.93 1.18
N GLU A 183 29.63 2.16 0.78
CA GLU A 183 30.09 3.48 0.33
C GLU A 183 29.46 3.87 -1.01
N ALA A 184 29.32 2.94 -1.95
CA ALA A 184 28.62 3.16 -3.21
C ALA A 184 27.14 3.55 -2.99
N ASP A 185 26.44 2.82 -2.12
CA ASP A 185 25.04 3.11 -1.79
C ASP A 185 24.86 4.47 -1.09
N ILE A 186 25.76 4.83 -0.18
CA ILE A 186 25.76 6.15 0.49
C ILE A 186 25.94 7.27 -0.55
N GLN A 187 26.88 7.10 -1.47
CA GLN A 187 27.18 8.09 -2.50
C GLN A 187 25.97 8.27 -3.44
N LEU A 188 25.37 7.17 -3.89
CA LEU A 188 24.17 7.18 -4.71
C LEU A 188 22.99 7.92 -4.05
N ILE A 189 22.77 7.71 -2.75
CA ILE A 189 21.71 8.42 -2.03
C ILE A 189 22.00 9.92 -1.91
N ARG A 190 23.26 10.31 -1.68
CA ARG A 190 23.66 11.72 -1.61
C ARG A 190 23.47 12.44 -2.94
N GLU A 191 23.73 11.77 -4.05
CA GLU A 191 23.48 12.30 -5.39
C GLU A 191 21.98 12.50 -5.66
N LYS A 192 21.14 11.61 -5.13
CA LYS A 192 19.67 11.70 -5.24
C LYS A 192 19.03 12.75 -4.33
N LEU A 193 19.66 13.13 -3.23
CA LEU A 193 19.15 14.14 -2.31
C LEU A 193 19.71 15.51 -2.68
N PRO A 194 18.93 16.41 -3.31
CA PRO A 194 19.42 17.76 -3.57
C PRO A 194 19.71 18.45 -2.24
N LEU A 195 20.94 18.96 -2.09
CA LEU A 195 21.34 19.85 -1.01
C LEU A 195 20.41 21.07 -1.07
N ARG A 196 19.51 21.20 -0.09
CA ARG A 196 18.79 22.44 0.19
C ARG A 196 19.52 23.20 1.28
#